data_AF-A0A845CM47-F1
#
_entry.id   AF-A0A845CM47-F1
#
_cell.length_a   1.000
_cell.length_b   1.000
_cell.length_c   1.000
_cell.angle_alpha   90.00
_cell.angle_beta   90.00
_cell.angle_gamma   90.00
#
_symmetry.space_group_name_H-M   'P 1'
#
loop_
_entity.id
_entity.type
_entity.pdbx_description
1 polymer ?
#
loop_
_entity_poly.entity_id
_entity_poly.type
_entity_poly.pdbx_seq_one_letter_code
_entity_poly.pdbx_strand_id
1 'polypeptide(L)' 'MKDLRRKPLRVVNLGLEIFADELKTQNVPVTHVRWRPPAGGKPHLLEILEKLEELDR' A
#
# COMPACT_ATOMS: atom_id res chain seq x y z
N MET A 1 1.03 12.25 22.64
CA MET A 1 0.76 11.21 21.62
C MET A 1 -0.48 10.44 22.02
N LYS A 2 -1.47 10.29 21.13
CA LYS A 2 -2.64 9.44 21.41
C LYS A 2 -2.18 7.99 21.55
N ASP A 3 -2.70 7.29 22.54
CA ASP A 3 -2.27 5.94 22.89
C ASP A 3 -2.85 4.90 21.93
N LEU A 4 -2.13 4.64 20.84
CA LEU A 4 -2.54 3.78 19.73
C LEU A 4 -2.70 2.30 20.16
N ARG A 5 -2.02 1.89 21.24
CA ARG A 5 -1.96 0.48 21.69
C ARG A 5 -3.18 0.06 22.52
N ARG A 6 -3.98 1.02 23.00
CA ARG A 6 -5.13 0.77 23.86
C ARG A 6 -6.45 0.60 23.10
N LYS A 7 -6.41 0.64 21.76
CA LYS A 7 -7.59 0.51 20.90
C LYS A 7 -7.40 -0.63 19.90
N PRO A 8 -8.48 -1.30 19.48
CA PRO A 8 -8.42 -2.28 18.41
C PRO A 8 -7.74 -1.69 17.16
N LEU A 9 -6.73 -2.38 16.66
CA LEU A 9 -5.98 -1.96 15.47
C LEU A 9 -6.77 -2.31 14.21
N ARG A 10 -6.77 -1.40 13.25
CA ARG A 10 -7.23 -1.65 11.87
C ARG A 10 -6.02 -1.55 10.96
N VAL A 11 -5.71 -2.63 10.25
CA VAL A 11 -4.47 -2.74 9.48
C VAL A 11 -4.78 -2.64 7.98
N VAL A 12 -3.97 -1.88 7.27
CA VAL A 12 -3.90 -1.89 5.80
C VAL A 12 -2.55 -2.49 5.43
N ASN A 13 -2.57 -3.68 4.83
CA ASN A 13 -1.33 -4.36 4.41
C ASN A 13 -0.97 -3.95 2.98
N LEU A 14 0.18 -3.27 2.84
CA LEU A 14 0.84 -2.96 1.57
C LEU A 14 2.10 -3.81 1.48
N GLY A 15 2.24 -4.61 0.42
CA GLY A 15 3.40 -5.47 0.23
C GLY A 15 3.03 -6.94 0.12
N LEU A 16 3.75 -7.81 0.83
CA LEU A 16 3.60 -9.26 0.71
C LEU A 16 2.26 -9.73 1.29
N GLU A 17 1.56 -10.57 0.55
CA GLU A 17 0.27 -11.15 0.95
C GLU A 17 0.38 -11.98 2.23
N ILE A 18 1.52 -12.66 2.43
CA ILE A 18 1.78 -13.49 3.62
C ILE A 18 1.57 -12.72 4.94
N PHE A 19 1.89 -11.42 4.99
CA PHE A 19 1.66 -10.63 6.21
C PHE A 19 0.18 -10.35 6.47
N ALA A 20 -0.64 -10.19 5.44
CA ALA A 20 -2.09 -10.09 5.63
C ALA A 20 -2.67 -11.41 6.12
N ASP A 21 -2.18 -12.54 5.60
CA ASP A 21 -2.67 -13.86 5.99
C ASP A 21 -2.31 -14.19 7.44
N GLU A 22 -1.08 -13.90 7.86
CA GLU A 22 -0.66 -14.03 9.26
C GLU A 22 -1.47 -13.14 10.22
N LEU A 23 -1.94 -11.98 9.78
CA LEU A 23 -2.83 -11.14 10.59
C LEU A 23 -4.26 -11.70 10.67
N LYS A 24 -4.77 -12.26 9.57
CA LYS A 24 -6.09 -12.92 9.55
C LYS A 24 -6.12 -14.14 10.48
N THR A 25 -5.05 -14.95 10.52
CA THR A 25 -4.98 -16.13 11.41
C THR A 25 -5.07 -15.74 12.89
N GLN A 26 -4.57 -14.55 13.23
CA GLN A 26 -4.66 -13.95 14.57
C GLN A 26 -5.97 -13.19 14.82
N ASN A 27 -6.96 -13.29 13.93
CA ASN A 27 -8.22 -12.55 13.97
C ASN A 27 -8.07 -11.03 14.00
N VAL A 28 -6.97 -10.49 13.44
CA VAL A 28 -6.77 -9.04 13.32
C VAL A 28 -7.48 -8.52 12.06
N PRO A 29 -8.33 -7.48 12.17
CA PRO A 29 -8.95 -6.86 10.99
C PRO A 29 -7.91 -6.24 10.06
N VAL A 30 -7.74 -6.82 8.87
CA VAL A 30 -6.76 -6.39 7.86
C VAL A 30 -7.37 -6.31 6.46
N THR A 31 -7.10 -5.21 5.76
CA THR A 31 -7.35 -5.07 4.31
C THR A 31 -6.03 -5.14 3.57
N HIS A 32 -5.86 -6.14 2.71
CA HIS A 32 -4.69 -6.22 1.83
C HIS A 32 -4.93 -5.40 0.56
N VAL A 33 -4.00 -4.51 0.26
CA VAL A 33 -4.01 -3.72 -0.98
C VAL A 33 -2.99 -4.33 -1.93
N ARG A 34 -3.48 -4.78 -3.09
CA ARG A 34 -2.63 -5.22 -4.22
C ARG A 34 -2.00 -4.01 -4.92
N TRP A 35 -1.10 -3.34 -4.22
CA TRP A 35 -0.38 -2.19 -4.73
C TRP A 35 0.78 -2.62 -5.62
N ARG A 36 1.07 -1.81 -6.64
CA ARG A 36 2.27 -1.90 -7.49
C ARG A 36 2.78 -0.49 -7.76
N PRO A 37 4.10 -0.30 -7.95
CA PRO A 37 4.64 1.00 -8.33
C PRO A 37 4.03 1.48 -9.66
N PRO A 38 3.80 2.80 -9.82
CA PRO A 38 3.40 3.38 -11.10
C PRO A 38 4.36 2.94 -12.21
N ALA A 39 3.80 2.72 -13.40
CA ALA A 39 4.56 2.25 -14.56
C ALA A 39 5.38 0.95 -14.30
N GLY A 40 5.00 0.16 -13.28
CA GLY A 40 5.72 -1.03 -12.85
C GLY A 40 7.11 -0.75 -12.27
N GLY A 41 7.43 0.50 -11.91
CA GLY A 41 8.74 0.90 -11.42
C GLY A 41 9.82 1.00 -12.51
N LYS A 42 9.43 0.96 -13.79
CA LYS A 42 10.37 1.08 -14.91
C LYS A 42 10.77 2.56 -15.09
N PRO A 43 12.05 2.94 -14.94
CA PRO A 43 12.48 4.34 -14.97
C PRO A 43 12.01 5.10 -16.22
N HIS A 44 12.24 4.53 -17.40
CA HIS A 44 11.82 5.14 -18.66
C HIS A 44 10.30 5.41 -18.75
N LEU A 45 9.47 4.51 -18.19
CA LEU A 45 8.02 4.71 -18.23
C LEU A 45 7.55 5.72 -17.17
N LEU A 46 8.26 5.82 -16.04
CA LEU A 46 8.01 6.86 -15.04
C LEU A 46 8.26 8.25 -15.62
N GLU A 47 9.38 8.43 -16.34
CA GLU A 47 9.69 9.70 -17.02
C GLU A 47 8.61 10.13 -18.02
N ILE A 48 8.04 9.17 -18.77
CA ILE A 48 6.93 9.45 -19.69
C ILE A 48 5.68 9.84 -18.92
N LEU A 49 5.36 9.10 -17.85
CA LEU A 49 4.19 9.38 -17.02
C LEU A 49 4.27 10.78 -16.38
N GLU A 50 5.43 11.16 -15.85
CA GLU A 50 5.66 12.50 -15.29
C GLU A 50 5.43 13.60 -16.33
N LYS A 51 5.94 13.45 -17.56
CA LYS A 51 5.70 14.41 -18.65
C LYS A 51 4.23 14.53 -19.01
N LEU A 52 3.48 13.43 -19.01
CA LEU A 52 2.04 13.46 -19.28
C LEU A 52 1.28 14.21 -18.17
N GLU A 53 1.63 13.96 -16.91
CA GLU A 53 1.04 14.66 -15.76
C GLU A 53 1.37 16.16 -15.73
N GLU A 54 2.51 16.57 -16.27
CA GLU A 54 2.85 17.99 -16.46
C GLU A 54 2.03 18.64 -17.58
N LEU A 55 1.74 17.91 -18.66
CA LEU A 55 0.96 18.42 -19.79
C LEU A 55 -0.54 18.56 -19.47
N ASP A 56 -1.07 17.72 -18.58
CA ASP A 56 -2.46 17.78 -18.12
C ASP A 56 -2.71 18.90 -17.08
N ARG A 57 -1.66 19.60 -16.64
CA ARG A 57 -1.71 20.60 -15.57
C ARG A 57 -1.82 22.03 -16.10
#